data_AF-A0A2W4S5Z5-F1
#
_entry.id   AF-A0A2W4S5Z5-F1
#
_cell.length_a   1.000
_cell.length_b   1.000
_cell.length_c   1.000
_cell.angle_alpha   90.00
_cell.angle_beta   90.00
_cell.angle_gamma   90.00
#
_symmetry.space_group_name_H-M   'P 1'
#
loop_
_entity.id
_entity.type
_entity.pdbx_description
1 polymer ?
#
loop_
_entity_poly.entity_id
_entity_poly.type
_entity_poly.pdbx_seq_one_letter_code
_entity_poly.pdbx_strand_id
1 'polypeptide(L)' 'MILPRYPLDGAFPLGDGTADTDAVVQCPYCGETVEIALDPGSGARQEYVEDCPVCCNPWLVVVRYGPDGAAEVRVEAQD' A
#
# COMPACT_ATOMS: atom_id res chain seq x y z
N MET A 1 32.32 -11.81 -13.96
CA MET A 1 31.53 -11.70 -12.72
C MET A 1 30.10 -12.06 -13.06
N ILE A 2 29.72 -13.31 -12.79
CA ILE A 2 28.36 -13.81 -13.00
C ILE A 2 27.70 -13.70 -11.62
N LEU A 3 26.74 -12.78 -11.44
CA LEU A 3 25.93 -12.77 -10.23
C LEU A 3 25.08 -14.04 -10.21
N PRO A 4 25.01 -14.77 -9.08
CA PRO A 4 24.19 -15.96 -8.99
C PRO A 4 22.73 -15.56 -9.21
N ARG A 5 22.06 -16.26 -10.13
CA ARG A 5 20.60 -16.25 -10.27
C ARG A 5 19.99 -16.56 -8.90
N TYR A 6 19.61 -15.53 -8.15
CA TYR A 6 18.68 -15.68 -7.04
C TYR A 6 17.36 -16.17 -7.66
N PRO A 7 16.86 -17.36 -7.32
CA PRO A 7 15.56 -17.81 -7.78
C PRO A 7 14.53 -16.99 -6.99
N LEU A 8 14.03 -15.91 -7.58
CA LEU A 8 12.93 -15.12 -7.00
C LEU A 8 11.58 -15.84 -7.14
N ASP A 9 11.55 -17.04 -7.70
CA ASP A 9 10.35 -17.62 -8.27
C ASP A 9 9.51 -18.45 -7.26
N GLY A 10 10.01 -18.67 -6.04
CA GLY A 10 9.34 -19.50 -5.02
C GLY A 10 8.82 -18.75 -3.79
N ALA A 11 9.39 -17.59 -3.47
CA ALA A 11 9.02 -16.79 -2.30
C ALA A 11 8.20 -15.54 -2.66
N PHE A 12 8.22 -15.16 -3.93
CA PHE A 12 7.46 -14.06 -4.49
C PHE A 12 6.68 -14.63 -5.67
N PRO A 13 5.47 -15.20 -5.48
CA PRO A 13 4.61 -15.48 -6.61
C PRO A 13 4.51 -14.17 -7.38
N LEU A 14 4.93 -14.20 -8.65
CA LEU A 14 4.72 -13.08 -9.55
C LEU A 14 3.25 -12.75 -9.41
N GLY A 15 2.94 -11.60 -8.78
CA GLY A 15 1.58 -11.08 -8.80
C GLY A 15 1.19 -11.13 -10.27
N ASP A 16 0.08 -11.79 -10.57
CA ASP A 16 -0.45 -11.99 -11.93
C ASP A 16 -0.81 -10.67 -12.63
N GLY A 17 -0.44 -9.54 -12.03
CA GLY A 17 -0.60 -8.19 -12.52
C GLY A 17 -1.93 -7.57 -12.13
N THR A 18 -2.69 -8.18 -11.22
CA THR A 18 -4.06 -7.74 -10.88
C THR A 18 -4.19 -7.11 -9.50
N ALA A 19 -3.09 -6.82 -8.81
CA ALA A 19 -3.15 -6.16 -7.51
C ALA A 19 -3.61 -4.70 -7.67
N ASP A 20 -4.48 -4.25 -6.76
CA ASP A 20 -4.92 -2.86 -6.71
C ASP A 20 -3.71 -1.93 -6.49
N THR A 21 -3.66 -0.83 -7.24
CA THR A 21 -2.54 0.14 -7.21
C THR A 21 -2.93 1.49 -6.62
N ASP A 22 -4.19 1.66 -6.27
CA ASP A 22 -4.76 2.87 -5.72
C ASP A 22 -5.95 2.53 -4.80
N ALA A 23 -6.28 3.46 -3.92
CA ALA A 23 -7.47 3.35 -3.08
C ALA A 23 -8.02 4.73 -2.72
N VAL A 24 -9.33 4.79 -2.51
CA VAL A 24 -10.02 5.99 -2.04
C VAL A 24 -10.25 5.88 -0.53
N VAL A 25 -9.75 6.85 0.23
CA VAL A 25 -9.83 6.91 1.69
C VAL A 25 -10.36 8.27 2.15
N GLN A 26 -10.85 8.34 3.38
CA GLN A 26 -11.29 9.60 3.99
C GLN A 26 -10.28 10.06 5.04
N CYS A 27 -9.82 11.31 4.94
CA CYS A 27 -8.89 11.89 5.90
C CYS A 27 -9.50 11.99 7.32
N PRO A 28 -8.85 11.46 8.37
CA PRO A 28 -9.35 11.54 9.74
C PRO A 28 -9.24 12.95 10.33
N TYR A 29 -8.48 13.85 9.71
CA TYR A 29 -8.32 15.24 10.15
C TYR A 29 -9.31 16.19 9.49
N CYS A 30 -9.30 16.27 8.15
CA CYS A 30 -10.11 17.25 7.41
C CYS A 30 -11.41 16.67 6.84
N GLY A 31 -11.59 15.34 6.84
CA GLY A 31 -12.78 14.67 6.31
C GLY A 31 -12.85 14.57 4.78
N GLU A 32 -11.84 15.07 4.06
CA GLU A 32 -11.79 15.02 2.60
C GLU A 32 -11.59 13.60 2.08
N THR A 33 -12.17 13.30 0.92
CA THR A 33 -11.97 12.03 0.23
C THR A 33 -10.78 12.13 -0.71
N VAL A 34 -9.81 11.24 -0.53
CA VAL A 34 -8.51 11.29 -1.21
C VAL A 34 -8.24 9.95 -1.87
N GLU A 35 -7.76 9.99 -3.11
CA GLU A 35 -7.19 8.82 -3.80
C GLU A 35 -5.68 8.76 -3.49
N ILE A 36 -5.21 7.62 -2.97
CA ILE A 36 -3.81 7.38 -2.65
C ILE A 36 -3.25 6.25 -3.52
N ALA A 37 -1.96 6.29 -3.82
CA ALA A 37 -1.27 5.24 -4.55
C ALA A 37 -0.80 4.13 -3.58
N LEU A 38 -0.86 2.88 -4.03
CA LEU A 38 -0.43 1.71 -3.28
C LEU A 38 0.73 1.00 -4.02
N ASP A 39 1.69 0.46 -3.27
CA ASP A 39 2.80 -0.34 -3.81
C ASP A 39 2.65 -1.83 -3.43
N PRO A 40 2.08 -2.69 -4.28
CA PRO A 40 1.95 -4.11 -3.98
C PRO A 40 3.31 -4.84 -3.86
N GLY A 41 4.41 -4.25 -4.35
CA GLY A 41 5.76 -4.82 -4.27
C GLY A 41 6.33 -4.86 -2.85
N SER A 42 5.76 -4.09 -1.92
CA SER A 42 6.22 -3.99 -0.52
C SER A 42 5.67 -5.09 0.40
N GLY A 43 4.96 -6.09 -0.14
CA GLY A 43 4.48 -7.27 0.57
C GLY A 43 3.00 -7.20 0.96
N ALA A 44 2.46 -8.31 1.49
CA ALA A 44 1.01 -8.46 1.71
C ALA A 44 0.43 -7.60 2.85
N ARG A 45 1.27 -7.09 3.76
CA ARG A 45 0.86 -6.18 4.83
C ARG A 45 1.87 -5.05 4.91
N GLN A 46 1.37 -3.82 4.84
CA GLN A 46 2.18 -2.62 4.79
C GLN A 46 1.63 -1.61 5.79
N GLU A 47 2.54 -0.90 6.45
CA GLU A 47 2.23 0.17 7.38
C GLU A 47 3.24 1.28 7.14
N TYR A 48 2.75 2.44 6.76
CA TYR A 48 3.58 3.60 6.48
C TYR A 48 2.86 4.89 6.85
N VAL A 49 3.65 5.93 7.04
CA VAL A 49 3.17 7.27 7.32
C VAL A 49 3.33 8.10 6.06
N GLU A 50 2.27 8.80 5.68
CA GLU A 50 2.34 9.86 4.69
C GLU A 50 1.50 11.06 5.18
N ASP A 51 1.60 12.20 4.50
CA ASP A 51 0.79 13.37 4.83
C ASP A 51 -0.47 13.39 3.97
N CYS A 52 -1.60 13.81 4.54
CA CYS A 52 -2.80 14.07 3.74
C CYS A 52 -2.51 15.15 2.68
N PRO A 53 -2.76 14.91 1.37
CA PRO A 53 -2.44 15.86 0.31
C PRO A 53 -3.29 17.15 0.34
N VAL A 54 -4.32 17.18 1.20
CA VAL A 54 -5.25 18.30 1.35
C VAL A 54 -4.89 19.18 2.54
N CYS A 55 -4.68 18.58 3.72
CA CYS A 55 -4.46 19.32 4.97
C CYS A 55 -3.05 19.15 5.58
N CYS A 56 -2.16 18.39 4.94
CA CYS A 56 -0.77 18.17 5.36
C CYS A 56 -0.60 17.64 6.80
N ASN A 57 -1.58 16.92 7.33
CA ASN A 57 -1.44 16.24 8.62
C ASN A 57 -1.00 14.79 8.38
N PRO A 58 -0.05 14.27 9.18
CA PRO A 58 0.44 12.91 9.03
C PRO A 58 -0.65 11.91 9.44
N TRP A 59 -0.87 10.89 8.62
CA TRP A 59 -1.74 9.76 8.95
C TRP A 59 -0.95 8.44 8.83
N LEU A 60 -1.37 7.44 9.60
CA LEU A 60 -0.91 6.07 9.43
C LEU A 60 -1.78 5.39 8.37
N VAL A 61 -1.16 4.88 7.31
CA VAL A 61 -1.81 4.08 6.28
C VAL A 61 -1.48 2.60 6.51
N VAL A 62 -2.53 1.78 6.59
CA VAL A 62 -2.43 0.33 6.76
C VAL A 62 -3.05 -0.34 5.54
N VAL A 63 -2.24 -1.12 4.81
CA VAL A 63 -2.65 -1.82 3.59
C VAL A 63 -2.53 -3.32 3.81
N ARG A 64 -3.55 -4.08 3.39
CA ARG A 64 -3.54 -5.55 3.37
C ARG A 64 -3.98 -6.04 2.00
N TYR A 65 -3.12 -6.82 1.35
CA TYR A 65 -3.46 -7.46 0.08
C TYR A 65 -4.01 -8.87 0.30
N GLY A 66 -5.14 -9.16 -0.34
CA GLY A 66 -5.71 -10.49 -0.48
C GLY A 66 -4.94 -11.36 -1.48
N PRO A 67 -5.20 -12.68 -1.51
CA PRO A 67 -4.59 -13.60 -2.48
C PRO A 67 -5.04 -13.34 -3.93
N ASP A 68 -6.11 -12.57 -4.12
CA ASP A 68 -6.66 -12.11 -5.41
C ASP A 68 -6.12 -10.74 -5.85
N GLY A 69 -5.23 -10.12 -5.05
CA GLY A 69 -4.69 -8.80 -5.32
C GLY A 69 -5.55 -7.64 -4.81
N ALA A 70 -6.72 -7.89 -4.22
CA ALA A 70 -7.56 -6.84 -3.67
C ALA A 70 -6.89 -6.17 -2.45
N ALA A 71 -6.91 -4.84 -2.40
CA ALA A 71 -6.35 -4.07 -1.29
C ALA A 71 -7.43 -3.64 -0.29
N GLU A 72 -7.24 -4.01 0.98
CA GLU A 72 -7.95 -3.40 2.10
C GLU A 72 -7.08 -2.29 2.69
N VAL A 73 -7.57 -1.05 2.63
CA VAL A 73 -6.86 0.14 3.10
C VAL A 73 -7.60 0.76 4.28
N ARG A 74 -6.84 1.13 5.31
CA ARG A 74 -7.32 1.92 6.45
C ARG A 74 -6.37 3.07 6.73
N VAL A 75 -6.93 4.19 7.15
CA VAL A 75 -6.17 5.36 7.58
C VAL A 75 -6.54 5.75 9.00
N GLU A 76 -5.54 6.08 9.80
CA GLU A 76 -5.69 6.50 11.19
C GLU A 76 -4.91 7.79 11.43
N ALA A 77 -5.43 8.67 12.29
CA ALA A 77 -4.69 9.87 12.70
C ALA A 77 -3.40 9.43 13.40
N GLN A 78 -2.27 10.05 13.05
CA GLN A 78 -1.02 9.87 13.75
C GLN A 78 -0.77 11.02 14.72
N ASP A 79 -0.51 10.68 15.97
CA ASP A 79 -0.19 11.63 17.05
C ASP A 79 1.22 12.25 16.91
#